data_AF-A0A6J4P287-F1
#
_entry.id   AF-A0A6J4P287-F1
#
_cell.length_a   1.000
_cell.length_b   1.000
_cell.length_c   1.000
_cell.angle_alpha   90.00
_cell.angle_beta   90.00
_cell.angle_gamma   90.00
#
_symmetry.space_group_name_H-M   'P 1'
#
loop_
_entity.id
_entity.type
_entity.pdbx_description
1 polymer ?
#
loop_
_entity_poly.entity_id
_entity_poly.type
_entity_poly.pdbx_seq_one_letter_code
_entity_poly.pdbx_strand_id
1 'polypeptide(L)'
;MKQTKLFFWIFAITILTCSPILADVKIKTRNTVAEQTTESTVYIKGKRQRSEQDFGGMKTVNLTQCDLRRDVQLNAQAKTYFLSLYNSGGSANQISPNASQIP
;
A
#
# COMPACT_ATOMS: atom_id res chain seq x y z
N MET A 1 -44.08 28.74 -0.66
CA MET A 1 -43.06 28.48 -1.71
C MET A 1 -41.63 28.89 -1.34
N LYS A 2 -41.36 29.79 -0.36
CA LYS A 2 -39.99 30.14 0.06
C LYS A 2 -39.28 29.02 0.86
N GLN A 3 -40.02 28.35 1.77
CA GLN A 3 -39.45 27.30 2.63
C GLN A 3 -39.01 26.05 1.86
N THR A 4 -39.72 25.66 0.80
CA THR A 4 -39.34 24.52 -0.04
C THR A 4 -38.06 24.79 -0.85
N LYS A 5 -37.82 26.04 -1.26
CA LYS A 5 -36.57 26.45 -1.93
C LYS A 5 -35.39 26.50 -0.95
N LEU A 6 -35.64 26.89 0.31
CA LEU A 6 -34.63 26.89 1.37
C LEU A 6 -34.16 25.47 1.70
N PHE A 7 -35.09 24.52 1.87
CA PHE A 7 -34.74 23.12 2.11
C PHE A 7 -34.01 22.48 0.92
N PHE A 8 -34.40 22.83 -0.31
CA PHE A 8 -33.70 22.34 -1.50
C PHE A 8 -32.26 22.85 -1.58
N TRP A 9 -32.02 24.12 -1.21
CA TRP A 9 -30.66 24.69 -1.15
C TRP A 9 -29.81 24.04 -0.06
N ILE A 10 -30.38 23.80 1.12
CA ILE A 10 -29.66 23.13 2.22
C ILE A 10 -29.29 21.69 1.81
N PHE A 11 -30.22 20.96 1.19
CA PHE A 11 -29.96 19.60 0.71
C PHE A 11 -28.88 19.57 -0.39
N ALA A 12 -28.91 20.51 -1.34
CA ALA A 12 -27.90 20.62 -2.38
C ALA A 12 -26.49 20.95 -1.82
N ILE A 13 -26.41 21.82 -0.82
CA ILE A 13 -25.14 22.16 -0.15
C ILE A 13 -24.58 20.96 0.62
N THR A 14 -25.45 20.19 1.27
CA THR A 14 -25.04 19.01 2.07
C THR A 14 -24.49 17.88 1.20
N ILE A 15 -24.99 17.74 -0.03
CA ILE A 15 -24.47 16.75 -1.00
C ILE A 15 -23.12 17.21 -1.58
N LEU A 16 -22.93 18.52 -1.77
CA LEU A 16 -21.72 19.08 -2.38
C LEU A 16 -20.46 18.95 -1.51
N THR A 17 -20.60 18.84 -0.18
CA THR A 17 -19.46 18.74 0.75
C THR A 17 -18.97 17.31 1.01
N CYS A 18 -19.61 16.29 0.41
CA CYS A 18 -19.21 14.90 0.55
C CYS A 18 -18.06 14.55 -0.42
N SER A 19 -16.82 14.83 -0.04
CA SER A 19 -15.64 14.35 -0.76
C SER A 19 -15.11 13.06 -0.12
N PRO A 20 -14.89 11.97 -0.88
CA PRO A 20 -14.26 10.77 -0.36
C PRO A 20 -12.79 11.06 -0.04
N ILE A 21 -12.45 11.13 1.24
CA ILE A 21 -11.07 11.25 1.70
C ILE A 21 -10.36 9.91 1.49
N LEU A 22 -9.53 9.83 0.45
CA LEU A 22 -8.53 8.77 0.28
C LEU A 22 -7.33 9.12 1.17
N ALA A 23 -7.39 8.74 2.45
CA ALA A 23 -6.31 8.97 3.41
C ALA A 23 -5.20 7.92 3.25
N ASP A 24 -3.95 8.37 3.24
CA ASP A 24 -2.80 7.49 3.44
C ASP A 24 -2.82 6.98 4.88
N VAL A 25 -2.84 5.66 5.09
CA VAL A 25 -2.93 5.05 6.42
C VAL A 25 -1.65 4.29 6.73
N LYS A 26 -1.13 4.49 7.95
CA LYS A 26 -0.02 3.70 8.49
C LYS A 26 -0.51 2.91 9.70
N ILE A 27 -0.42 1.60 9.60
CA ILE A 27 -0.77 0.65 10.67
C ILE A 27 0.52 0.07 11.20
N LYS A 28 0.77 0.23 12.51
CA LYS A 28 1.87 -0.43 13.21
C LYS A 28 1.28 -1.48 14.16
N THR A 29 1.74 -2.71 14.03
CA THR A 29 1.31 -3.84 14.84
C THR A 29 2.53 -4.46 15.49
N ARG A 30 2.52 -4.53 16.82
CA ARG A 30 3.54 -5.22 17.61
C ARG A 30 2.88 -6.45 18.22
N ASN A 31 3.33 -7.64 17.82
CA ASN A 31 2.86 -8.89 18.38
C ASN A 31 3.96 -9.50 19.26
N THR A 32 3.65 -9.90 20.48
CA THR A 32 4.62 -10.51 21.40
C THR A 32 4.11 -11.90 21.75
N VAL A 33 4.81 -12.93 21.30
CA VAL A 33 4.45 -14.34 21.54
C VAL A 33 5.65 -15.01 22.19
N ALA A 34 5.47 -15.55 23.41
CA ALA A 34 6.50 -16.27 24.16
C ALA A 34 7.88 -15.56 24.12
N GLU A 35 7.92 -14.32 24.61
CA GLU A 35 9.11 -13.44 24.67
C GLU A 35 9.66 -12.93 23.31
N GLN A 36 9.24 -13.51 22.19
CA GLN A 36 9.60 -13.00 20.87
C GLN A 36 8.67 -11.86 20.46
N THR A 37 9.25 -10.68 20.23
CA THR A 37 8.52 -9.51 19.76
C THR A 37 8.68 -9.41 18.24
N THR A 38 7.57 -9.46 17.50
CA THR A 38 7.54 -9.18 16.06
C THR A 38 6.87 -7.83 15.83
N GLU A 39 7.50 -6.97 15.03
CA GLU A 39 6.91 -5.70 14.61
C GLU A 39 6.55 -5.76 13.12
N SER A 40 5.32 -5.39 12.80
CA SER A 40 4.82 -5.27 11.42
C SER A 40 4.27 -3.87 11.20
N THR A 41 4.66 -3.22 10.10
CA THR A 41 4.16 -1.91 9.70
C THR A 41 3.58 -1.97 8.30
N VAL A 42 2.29 -1.67 8.15
CA VAL A 42 1.62 -1.61 6.86
C VAL A 42 1.32 -0.16 6.50
N TYR A 43 1.76 0.27 5.33
CA TYR A 43 1.46 1.56 4.74
C TYR A 43 0.51 1.34 3.57
N ILE A 44 -0.64 1.99 3.60
CA ILE A 44 -1.66 1.93 2.55
C ILE A 44 -1.73 3.32 1.93
N LYS A 45 -1.47 3.39 0.63
CA LYS A 45 -1.48 4.63 -0.16
C LYS A 45 -2.27 4.41 -1.44
N GLY A 46 -3.53 4.83 -1.43
CA GLY A 46 -4.44 4.67 -2.56
C GLY A 46 -4.51 3.20 -3.04
N LYS A 47 -3.96 2.92 -4.23
CA LYS A 47 -3.97 1.58 -4.87
C LYS A 47 -2.75 0.70 -4.53
N ARG A 48 -1.87 1.15 -3.63
CA ARG A 48 -0.63 0.45 -3.27
C ARG A 48 -0.55 0.22 -1.77
N GLN A 49 -0.07 -0.95 -1.38
CA GLN A 49 0.13 -1.35 0.01
C GLN A 49 1.54 -1.86 0.23
N ARG A 50 2.27 -1.29 1.19
CA ARG A 50 3.59 -1.75 1.63
C ARG A 50 3.45 -2.39 3.01
N SER A 51 3.80 -3.65 3.16
CA SER A 51 3.94 -4.31 4.47
C SER A 51 5.43 -4.50 4.77
N GLU A 52 5.87 -4.01 5.92
CA GLU A 52 7.19 -4.23 6.47
C GLU A 52 7.07 -5.14 7.68
N GLN A 53 7.84 -6.22 7.71
CA GLN A 53 7.91 -7.11 8.86
C GLN A 53 9.35 -7.18 9.33
N ASP A 54 9.56 -6.92 10.62
CA ASP A 54 10.84 -7.04 11.29
C ASP A 54 10.82 -8.26 12.21
N PHE A 55 11.65 -9.25 11.87
CA PHE A 55 11.88 -10.45 12.64
C PHE A 55 13.31 -10.41 13.18
N GLY A 56 13.52 -9.68 14.27
CA GLY A 56 14.78 -9.67 15.02
C GLY A 56 16.02 -9.35 14.18
N GLY A 57 15.92 -8.41 13.24
CA GLY A 57 17.04 -7.99 12.38
C GLY A 57 16.93 -8.41 10.91
N MET A 58 16.03 -9.33 10.57
CA MET A 58 15.63 -9.59 9.18
C MET A 58 14.38 -8.78 8.82
N LYS A 59 14.59 -7.68 8.11
CA LYS A 59 13.50 -6.83 7.61
C LYS A 59 13.06 -7.28 6.22
N THR A 60 11.86 -7.83 6.10
CA THR A 60 11.23 -8.14 4.82
C THR A 60 10.24 -7.03 4.47
N VAL A 61 10.28 -6.52 3.25
CA VAL A 61 9.32 -5.53 2.76
C VAL A 61 8.58 -6.11 1.56
N ASN A 62 7.26 -6.19 1.64
CA ASN A 62 6.40 -6.60 0.53
C ASN A 62 5.56 -5.40 0.07
N LEU A 63 5.48 -5.18 -1.23
CA LEU A 63 4.76 -4.06 -1.83
C LEU A 63 3.78 -4.58 -2.89
N THR A 64 2.50 -4.56 -2.54
CA THR A 64 1.40 -4.94 -3.41
C THR A 64 0.94 -3.72 -4.21
N GLN A 65 1.04 -3.82 -5.52
CA GLN A 65 0.72 -2.77 -6.48
C GLN A 65 -0.47 -3.23 -7.34
N CYS A 66 -1.68 -3.01 -6.83
CA CYS A 66 -2.90 -3.44 -7.50
C CYS A 66 -3.11 -2.72 -8.84
N ASP A 67 -2.64 -1.48 -8.96
CA ASP A 67 -2.66 -0.69 -10.20
C ASP A 67 -1.80 -1.32 -11.30
N LEU A 68 -0.66 -1.90 -10.93
CA LEU A 68 0.30 -2.53 -11.83
C LEU A 68 0.19 -4.05 -11.85
N ARG A 69 -0.82 -4.61 -11.16
CA ARG A 69 -1.13 -6.04 -11.06
C ARG A 69 0.10 -6.89 -10.72
N ARG A 70 0.83 -6.47 -9.69
CA ARG A 70 2.06 -7.14 -9.26
C ARG A 70 2.36 -6.98 -7.78
N ASP A 71 3.11 -7.93 -7.25
CA ASP A 71 3.77 -7.84 -5.97
C ASP A 71 5.28 -7.64 -6.15
N VAL A 72 5.87 -6.82 -5.27
CA VAL A 72 7.30 -6.61 -5.19
C VAL A 72 7.77 -7.01 -3.79
N GLN A 73 8.55 -8.07 -3.69
CA GLN A 73 9.22 -8.45 -2.46
C GLN A 73 10.65 -7.90 -2.46
N LEU A 74 10.99 -7.07 -1.49
CA LEU A 74 12.26 -6.37 -1.39
C LEU A 74 13.12 -7.02 -0.31
N ASN A 75 14.38 -7.31 -0.67
CA ASN A 75 15.44 -7.60 0.30
C ASN A 75 16.31 -6.35 0.45
N ALA A 76 16.12 -5.63 1.56
CA ALA A 76 16.84 -4.39 1.80
C ALA A 76 18.36 -4.58 2.01
N GLN A 77 18.78 -5.73 2.54
CA GLN A 77 20.20 -6.03 2.78
C GLN A 77 20.93 -6.33 1.48
N ALA A 78 20.33 -7.17 0.63
CA ALA A 78 20.90 -7.54 -0.67
C ALA A 78 20.66 -6.48 -1.76
N LYS A 79 19.83 -5.46 -1.50
CA LYS A 79 19.35 -4.47 -2.49
C LYS A 79 18.72 -5.11 -3.73
N THR A 80 18.17 -6.31 -3.58
CA THR A 80 17.49 -7.04 -4.64
C THR A 80 15.99 -7.05 -4.40
N TYR A 81 15.23 -7.30 -5.46
CA TYR A 81 13.79 -7.45 -5.38
C TYR A 81 13.31 -8.59 -6.27
N PHE A 82 12.23 -9.24 -5.84
CA PHE A 82 11.49 -10.21 -6.63
C PHE A 82 10.18 -9.58 -7.09
N LEU A 83 9.86 -9.78 -8.37
CA LEU A 83 8.64 -9.28 -8.99
C LEU A 83 7.70 -10.45 -9.29
N SER A 84 6.49 -10.43 -8.75
CA SER A 84 5.45 -11.40 -9.09
C SER A 84 4.33 -10.68 -9.84
N LEU A 85 4.08 -11.08 -11.08
CA LEU A 85 3.08 -10.48 -11.96
C LEU A 85 1.81 -11.36 -11.98
N TYR A 86 0.63 -10.77 -11.87
CA TYR A 86 -0.62 -11.55 -11.82
C TYR A 86 -1.17 -11.96 -13.19
N ASN A 87 -0.67 -11.36 -14.28
CA ASN A 87 -1.18 -11.60 -15.65
C ASN A 87 -0.31 -12.54 -16.50
N SER A 88 0.90 -12.83 -16.06
CA SER A 88 1.76 -13.84 -16.67
C SER A 88 1.66 -15.09 -15.82
N GLY A 89 1.19 -16.21 -16.39
CA GLY A 89 1.12 -17.53 -15.73
C GLY A 89 2.49 -18.13 -15.42
N GLY A 90 3.38 -17.35 -14.83
CA GLY A 90 4.75 -17.71 -14.51
C GLY A 90 5.30 -16.74 -13.49
N SER A 91 5.70 -17.28 -12.35
CA SER A 91 6.55 -16.62 -11.36
C SER A 91 7.87 -16.26 -12.05
N ALA A 92 7.92 -15.07 -12.67
CA ALA A 92 9.10 -14.60 -13.36
C ALA A 92 10.16 -14.27 -12.32
N ASN A 93 11.16 -15.14 -12.19
CA ASN A 93 12.37 -14.88 -11.42
C ASN A 93 13.19 -13.79 -12.14
N GLN A 94 12.79 -12.54 -11.99
CA GLN A 94 13.54 -11.38 -12.49
C GLN A 94 14.63 -11.05 -11.48
N ILE A 95 15.75 -11.78 -11.56
CA ILE A 95 17.03 -11.24 -11.13
C ILE A 95 17.26 -10.06 -12.07
N SER A 96 17.29 -8.84 -11.55
CA SER A 96 17.75 -7.67 -12.32
C SER A 96 19.28 -7.73 -12.39
N PRO A 97 19.90 -8.07 -13.54
CA PRO A 97 21.12 -7.39 -13.88
C PRO A 97 20.71 -6.01 -14.42
N ASN A 98 21.57 -5.03 -14.21
CA ASN A 98 21.60 -3.77 -14.96
C ASN A 98 20.93 -2.56 -14.27
N ALA A 99 21.74 -1.94 -13.41
CA ALA A 99 21.81 -0.49 -13.37
C ALA A 99 22.27 0.04 -14.75
N SER A 100 21.33 0.53 -15.57
CA SER A 100 21.61 1.29 -16.80
C SER A 100 20.26 1.88 -17.27
N GLN A 101 20.06 3.13 -17.66
CA GLN A 101 20.89 4.29 -17.90
C GLN A 101 20.02 5.52 -17.59
N ILE A 102 20.61 6.54 -16.99
CA ILE A 102 20.16 7.93 -17.11
C ILE A 102 20.45 8.33 -18.58
N PRO A 103 19.57 9.10 -19.26
CA PRO A 103 19.78 9.48 -20.66
C PRO A 103 21.17 10.07 -20.94
#